data_AF-A0A367IUR4-F1
#
_entry.id   AF-A0A367IUR4-F1
#
_cell.length_a   1.000
_cell.length_b   1.000
_cell.length_c   1.000
_cell.angle_alpha   90.00
_cell.angle_beta   90.00
_cell.angle_gamma   90.00
#
_symmetry.space_group_name_H-M   'P 1'
#
loop_
_entity.id
_entity.type
_entity.pdbx_description
1 polymer ?
#
loop_
_entity_poly.entity_id
_entity_poly.type
_entity_poly.pdbx_seq_one_letter_code
_entity_poly.pdbx_strand_id
1 'polypeptide(L)'
;DTEFPGVVARPIGTFKTSSDYHYQTLRCNVDLLKIIQLGVTFADQYGNLPGNVCTWQFNFKFNLADDMYAQDSIELLTKSGIDFKKHEEYGIDVEHFGELLISSGFVLLDDVKWISFHSGYDFGYLLKVLTCSLMPADETEFFELLRTYFPCIYDIKYLMKSCKNLKGGLQDIADDLQVARIGPQHQAGSDSLLTCTTFFKMRQMFFEDRIDDQKYLGYLYGLKCSPNSIQAITSATHHLSIDDHLNKANGK
;
A
#
# COMPACT_ATOMS: atom_id res chain seq x y z
N ASP A 1 4.12 1.51 2.36
CA ASP A 1 5.19 1.65 1.37
C ASP A 1 6.11 0.45 1.47
N THR A 2 6.70 -0.01 0.36
CA THR A 2 7.62 -1.14 0.34
C THR A 2 8.87 -0.83 -0.47
N GLU A 3 10.01 -1.39 -0.04
CA GLU A 3 11.22 -1.40 -0.86
C GLU A 3 11.45 -2.81 -1.40
N PHE A 4 11.80 -2.90 -2.68
CA PHE A 4 11.99 -4.16 -3.39
C PHE A 4 12.98 -3.97 -4.55
N PRO A 5 13.55 -5.03 -5.13
CA PRO A 5 14.69 -4.93 -6.02
C PRO A 5 14.33 -4.54 -7.47
N GLY A 6 13.32 -3.67 -7.63
CA GLY A 6 12.92 -3.11 -8.91
C GLY A 6 12.13 -4.07 -9.81
N VAL A 7 12.41 -3.98 -11.12
CA VAL A 7 11.73 -4.72 -12.18
C VAL A 7 12.80 -5.33 -13.08
N VAL A 8 12.80 -6.65 -13.20
CA VAL A 8 13.80 -7.42 -13.98
C VAL A 8 13.21 -8.08 -15.22
N ALA A 9 11.89 -8.22 -15.28
CA ALA A 9 11.20 -8.90 -16.37
C ALA A 9 10.07 -8.04 -16.95
N ARG A 10 9.82 -8.24 -18.25
CA ARG A 10 8.61 -7.74 -18.93
C ARG A 10 7.88 -8.92 -19.54
N PRO A 11 6.56 -9.02 -19.36
CA PRO A 11 5.79 -10.12 -19.92
C PRO A 11 5.78 -10.02 -21.45
N ILE A 12 5.98 -11.16 -22.13
CA ILE A 12 5.93 -11.27 -23.58
C ILE A 12 4.54 -11.79 -23.95
N GLY A 13 3.83 -11.07 -24.82
CA GLY A 13 2.51 -11.48 -25.28
C GLY A 13 1.68 -10.33 -25.85
N THR A 14 0.42 -10.63 -26.19
CA THR A 14 -0.58 -9.64 -26.56
C THR A 14 -1.44 -9.30 -25.35
N PHE A 15 -1.61 -8.01 -25.08
CA PHE A 15 -2.36 -7.52 -23.93
C PHE A 15 -3.60 -6.78 -24.42
N LYS A 16 -4.73 -6.97 -23.73
CA LYS A 16 -6.01 -6.39 -24.16
C LYS A 16 -6.03 -4.88 -23.96
N THR A 17 -5.33 -4.40 -22.93
CA THR A 17 -5.27 -2.98 -22.56
C THR A 17 -3.91 -2.63 -21.94
N SER A 18 -3.62 -1.33 -21.80
CA SER A 18 -2.44 -0.86 -21.06
C SER A 18 -2.48 -1.26 -19.58
N SER A 19 -3.66 -1.32 -18.96
CA SER A 19 -3.81 -1.74 -17.55
C SER A 19 -3.47 -3.21 -17.38
N ASP A 20 -3.95 -4.04 -18.31
CA ASP A 20 -3.64 -5.47 -18.36
C ASP A 20 -2.12 -5.69 -18.49
N TYR A 21 -1.46 -4.94 -19.38
CA TYR A 21 0.01 -4.96 -19.47
C TYR A 21 0.70 -4.55 -18.16
N HIS A 22 0.22 -3.50 -17.48
CA HIS A 22 0.77 -3.07 -16.19
C HIS A 22 0.60 -4.14 -15.11
N TYR A 23 -0.60 -4.74 -15.01
CA TYR A 23 -0.87 -5.81 -14.07
C TYR A 23 0.02 -7.03 -14.34
N GLN A 24 0.12 -7.49 -15.59
CA GLN A 24 0.97 -8.63 -15.94
C GLN A 24 2.46 -8.34 -15.68
N THR A 25 2.90 -7.09 -15.85
CA THR A 25 4.26 -6.67 -15.49
C THR A 25 4.48 -6.73 -13.98
N LEU A 26 3.54 -6.20 -13.20
CA LEU A 26 3.56 -6.27 -11.74
C LEU A 26 3.59 -7.72 -11.26
N ARG A 27 2.62 -8.54 -11.70
CA ARG A 27 2.48 -9.95 -11.34
C ARG A 27 3.78 -10.71 -11.58
N CYS A 28 4.34 -10.60 -12.78
CA CYS A 28 5.58 -11.28 -13.16
C CYS A 28 6.74 -10.92 -12.23
N ASN A 29 6.92 -9.65 -11.89
CA ASN A 29 8.04 -9.22 -11.06
C ASN A 29 7.82 -9.51 -9.58
N VAL A 30 6.60 -9.32 -9.06
CA VAL A 30 6.25 -9.66 -7.67
C VAL A 30 6.43 -11.16 -7.42
N ASP A 31 6.05 -12.01 -8.37
CA ASP A 31 6.25 -13.46 -8.27
C ASP A 31 7.74 -13.82 -8.21
N LEU A 32 8.56 -13.23 -9.08
CA LEU A 32 9.99 -13.53 -9.21
C LEU A 32 10.85 -12.94 -8.08
N LEU A 33 10.51 -11.76 -7.58
CA LEU A 33 11.36 -10.98 -6.69
C LEU A 33 10.90 -11.10 -5.23
N LYS A 34 11.82 -10.79 -4.31
CA LYS A 34 11.56 -10.75 -2.87
C LYS A 34 11.44 -9.31 -2.38
N ILE A 35 10.53 -9.07 -1.44
CA ILE A 35 10.42 -7.81 -0.72
C ILE A 35 11.67 -7.59 0.15
N ILE A 36 12.11 -6.34 0.29
CA ILE A 36 13.29 -5.97 1.11
C ILE A 36 12.83 -5.26 2.38
N GLN A 37 11.94 -4.26 2.28
CA GLN A 37 11.37 -3.57 3.44
C GLN A 37 9.86 -3.37 3.31
N LEU A 38 9.19 -3.29 4.45
CA LEU A 38 7.83 -2.78 4.59
C LEU A 38 7.82 -1.70 5.67
N GLY A 39 7.19 -0.57 5.35
CA GLY A 39 6.95 0.51 6.29
C GLY A 39 5.48 0.65 6.62
N VAL A 40 5.17 0.63 7.92
CA VAL A 40 3.81 0.82 8.43
C VAL A 40 3.82 1.98 9.42
N THR A 41 3.04 3.01 9.13
CA THR A 41 2.81 4.15 10.01
C THR A 41 1.37 4.16 10.47
N PHE A 42 1.17 4.38 11.76
CA PHE A 42 -0.16 4.41 12.39
C PHE A 42 -0.56 5.84 12.73
N ALA A 43 -1.81 6.17 12.45
CA ALA A 43 -2.44 7.42 12.82
C ALA A 43 -3.92 7.18 13.15
N ASP A 44 -4.51 8.05 13.96
CA ASP A 44 -5.96 8.07 14.16
C ASP A 44 -6.69 8.72 12.97
N GLN A 45 -8.02 8.79 13.05
CA GLN A 45 -8.87 9.37 12.01
C GLN A 45 -8.62 10.88 11.74
N TYR A 46 -7.96 11.57 12.66
CA TYR A 46 -7.62 12.99 12.57
C TYR A 46 -6.17 13.22 12.11
N GLY A 47 -5.38 12.17 11.93
CA GLY A 47 -3.97 12.25 11.57
C GLY A 47 -3.04 12.42 12.76
N ASN A 48 -3.52 12.20 13.99
CA ASN A 48 -2.67 12.22 15.16
C ASN A 48 -1.85 10.92 15.20
N LEU A 49 -0.54 11.07 15.35
CA LEU A 49 0.41 9.96 15.49
C LEU A 49 0.49 9.52 16.97
N PRO A 50 0.66 8.22 17.25
CA PRO A 50 1.01 7.75 18.59
C PRO A 50 2.26 8.48 19.13
N GLY A 51 2.24 8.88 20.41
CA GLY A 51 3.28 9.75 21.00
C GLY A 51 4.67 9.12 21.17
N ASN A 52 4.79 7.79 21.05
CA ASN A 52 6.08 7.08 21.11
C ASN A 52 6.52 6.69 19.70
N VAL A 53 6.42 5.40 19.38
CA VAL A 53 6.70 4.86 18.05
C VAL A 53 5.39 4.90 17.27
N CYS A 54 5.38 5.64 16.16
CA CYS A 54 4.27 5.70 15.22
C CYS A 54 4.54 4.92 13.93
N THR A 55 5.82 4.60 13.66
CA THR A 55 6.27 3.98 12.40
C THR A 55 7.16 2.78 12.69
N TRP A 56 6.86 1.67 12.03
CA TRP A 56 7.65 0.45 12.04
C TRP A 56 8.22 0.19 10.64
N GLN A 57 9.51 -0.11 10.59
CA GLN A 57 10.21 -0.56 9.39
C GLN A 57 10.62 -2.01 9.58
N PHE A 58 9.94 -2.90 8.86
CA PHE A 58 10.24 -4.32 8.81
C PHE A 58 11.31 -4.55 7.74
N ASN A 59 12.39 -5.22 8.11
CA ASN A 59 13.52 -5.52 7.23
C ASN A 59 13.53 -7.03 6.97
N PHE A 60 13.24 -7.44 5.74
CA PHE A 60 13.08 -8.85 5.38
C PHE A 60 14.38 -9.49 4.95
N LYS A 61 14.44 -10.82 5.07
CA LYS A 61 15.59 -11.60 4.63
C LYS A 61 15.82 -11.46 3.12
N PHE A 62 17.02 -11.04 2.75
CA PHE A 62 17.41 -10.84 1.35
C PHE A 62 18.90 -11.13 1.18
N ASN A 63 19.28 -11.88 0.15
CA ASN A 63 20.65 -12.26 -0.14
C ASN A 63 21.05 -11.86 -1.57
N LEU A 64 22.02 -10.95 -1.71
CA LEU A 64 22.53 -10.51 -3.00
C LEU A 64 23.25 -11.60 -3.82
N ALA A 65 23.66 -12.70 -3.19
CA ALA A 65 24.28 -13.83 -3.90
C ALA A 65 23.24 -14.74 -4.57
N ASP A 66 22.06 -14.88 -3.97
CA ASP A 66 21.06 -15.89 -4.34
C ASP A 66 19.81 -15.28 -4.99
N ASP A 67 19.40 -14.09 -4.54
CA ASP A 67 18.14 -13.47 -4.93
C ASP A 67 18.30 -12.63 -6.20
N MET A 68 17.27 -12.66 -7.06
CA MET A 68 17.23 -11.84 -8.26
C MET A 68 16.98 -10.37 -7.92
N TYR A 69 17.62 -9.46 -8.68
CA TYR A 69 17.42 -8.03 -8.53
C TYR A 69 17.79 -7.23 -9.79
N ALA A 70 17.27 -6.01 -9.88
CA ALA A 70 17.76 -4.99 -10.80
C ALA A 70 18.95 -4.25 -10.17
N GLN A 71 20.08 -4.17 -10.90
CA GLN A 71 21.32 -3.57 -10.40
C GLN A 71 21.11 -2.12 -9.93
N ASP A 72 20.45 -1.29 -10.74
CA ASP A 72 20.19 0.13 -10.41
C ASP A 72 19.38 0.28 -9.12
N SER A 73 18.45 -0.64 -8.84
CA SER A 73 17.63 -0.63 -7.62
C SER A 73 18.48 -0.95 -6.39
N ILE A 74 19.34 -1.97 -6.45
CA ILE A 74 20.25 -2.28 -5.32
C ILE A 74 21.22 -1.13 -5.06
N GLU A 75 21.74 -0.50 -6.10
CA GLU A 75 22.62 0.67 -5.95
C GLU A 75 21.91 1.86 -5.31
N LEU A 76 20.67 2.13 -5.73
CA LEU A 76 19.84 3.17 -5.13
C LEU A 76 19.58 2.87 -3.65
N LEU A 77 19.09 1.67 -3.33
CA LEU A 77 18.77 1.26 -1.96
C LEU A 77 20.00 1.27 -1.05
N THR A 78 21.16 0.86 -1.56
CA THR A 78 22.44 0.94 -0.84
C THR A 78 22.80 2.41 -0.53
N LYS A 79 22.67 3.31 -1.51
CA LYS A 79 22.90 4.76 -1.32
C LYS A 79 21.91 5.37 -0.32
N SER A 80 20.69 4.85 -0.27
CA SER A 80 19.65 5.24 0.69
C SER A 80 19.86 4.68 2.09
N GLY A 81 20.89 3.84 2.30
CA GLY A 81 21.32 3.35 3.60
C GLY A 81 20.81 1.97 3.97
N ILE A 82 20.34 1.16 3.01
CA ILE A 82 20.01 -0.25 3.26
C ILE A 82 21.29 -1.06 3.46
N ASP A 83 21.35 -1.78 4.58
CA ASP A 83 22.46 -2.67 4.94
C ASP A 83 22.11 -4.12 4.56
N PHE A 84 22.39 -4.49 3.30
CA PHE A 84 22.07 -5.82 2.78
C PHE A 84 22.71 -6.97 3.56
N LYS A 85 23.84 -6.74 4.23
CA LYS A 85 24.46 -7.76 5.09
C LYS A 85 23.58 -8.05 6.30
N LYS A 86 22.98 -7.02 6.91
CA LYS A 86 22.00 -7.22 7.99
C LYS A 86 20.71 -7.86 7.52
N HIS A 87 20.25 -7.56 6.31
CA HIS A 87 19.10 -8.26 5.72
C HIS A 87 19.39 -9.76 5.56
N GLU A 88 20.59 -10.13 5.12
CA GLU A 88 20.97 -11.53 4.97
C GLU A 88 21.05 -12.26 6.32
N GLU A 89 21.67 -11.64 7.32
CA GLU A 89 21.98 -12.26 8.63
C GLU A 89 20.81 -12.22 9.62
N TYR A 90 20.04 -11.12 9.63
CA TYR A 90 19.02 -10.83 10.64
C TYR A 90 17.64 -10.50 10.04
N GLY A 91 17.48 -10.60 8.73
CA GLY A 91 16.23 -10.27 8.08
C GLY A 91 15.08 -11.17 8.50
N ILE A 92 13.89 -10.58 8.57
CA ILE A 92 12.65 -11.24 8.95
C ILE A 92 12.28 -12.27 7.89
N ASP A 93 11.90 -13.46 8.35
CA ASP A 93 11.28 -14.47 7.49
C ASP A 93 9.89 -14.01 7.05
N VAL A 94 9.65 -14.01 5.74
CA VAL A 94 8.42 -13.46 5.16
C VAL A 94 7.17 -14.28 5.49
N GLU A 95 7.31 -15.60 5.62
CA GLU A 95 6.18 -16.49 5.94
C GLU A 95 5.78 -16.29 7.41
N HIS A 96 6.76 -16.22 8.32
CA HIS A 96 6.50 -15.92 9.72
C HIS A 96 5.89 -14.52 9.92
N PHE A 97 6.34 -13.52 9.16
CA PHE A 97 5.71 -12.20 9.20
C PHE A 97 4.26 -12.25 8.69
N GLY A 98 4.00 -12.98 7.61
CA GLY A 98 2.65 -13.16 7.06
C GLY A 98 1.68 -13.79 8.07
N GLU A 99 2.12 -14.84 8.77
CA GLU A 99 1.37 -15.48 9.86
C GLU A 99 0.94 -14.47 10.94
N LEU A 100 1.90 -13.66 11.43
CA LEU A 100 1.62 -12.67 12.46
C LEU A 100 0.72 -11.54 11.94
N LEU A 101 0.91 -11.11 10.69
CA LEU A 101 0.12 -10.03 10.09
C LEU A 101 -1.36 -10.43 9.97
N ILE A 102 -1.67 -11.68 9.59
CA ILE A 102 -3.05 -12.17 9.47
C ILE A 102 -3.83 -12.02 10.79
N SER A 103 -3.19 -12.33 11.92
CA SER A 103 -3.83 -12.30 13.24
C SER A 103 -3.68 -10.97 13.99
N SER A 104 -3.01 -9.99 13.38
CA SER A 104 -2.69 -8.69 14.02
C SER A 104 -3.87 -7.74 14.17
N GLY A 105 -4.94 -7.92 13.38
CA GLY A 105 -6.01 -6.95 13.23
C GLY A 105 -5.71 -5.80 12.26
N PHE A 106 -4.66 -5.88 11.44
CA PHE A 106 -4.38 -4.88 10.39
C PHE A 106 -4.97 -5.22 9.02
N VAL A 107 -5.30 -6.49 8.80
CA VAL A 107 -5.89 -7.01 7.56
C VAL A 107 -7.22 -7.68 7.89
N LEU A 108 -8.04 -7.92 6.87
CA LEU A 108 -9.35 -8.60 6.98
C LEU A 108 -10.41 -7.85 7.81
N LEU A 109 -10.16 -6.59 8.18
CA LEU A 109 -11.08 -5.76 8.98
C LEU A 109 -11.49 -4.49 8.22
N ASP A 110 -12.80 -4.23 8.15
CA ASP A 110 -13.38 -3.08 7.45
C ASP A 110 -13.07 -1.73 8.13
N ASP A 111 -12.79 -1.76 9.44
CA ASP A 111 -12.50 -0.54 10.21
C ASP A 111 -11.06 -0.03 10.01
N VAL A 112 -10.20 -0.81 9.35
CA VAL A 112 -8.80 -0.44 9.10
C VAL A 112 -8.65 0.21 7.72
N LYS A 113 -8.21 1.46 7.71
CA LYS A 113 -7.99 2.24 6.49
C LYS A 113 -6.50 2.27 6.11
N TRP A 114 -6.17 1.61 5.00
CA TRP A 114 -4.84 1.62 4.42
C TRP A 114 -4.62 2.84 3.53
N ILE A 115 -3.56 3.58 3.82
CA ILE A 115 -3.13 4.74 3.05
C ILE A 115 -1.83 4.41 2.34
N SER A 116 -1.76 4.70 1.04
CA SER A 116 -0.64 4.32 0.20
C SER A 116 -0.34 5.36 -0.89
N PHE A 117 0.75 5.17 -1.64
CA PHE A 117 1.12 6.04 -2.75
C PHE A 117 1.62 5.21 -3.94
N HIS A 118 0.92 5.26 -5.08
CA HIS A 118 1.32 4.53 -6.29
C HIS A 118 1.56 3.03 -6.06
N SER A 119 0.59 2.42 -5.40
CA SER A 119 0.82 1.28 -4.51
C SER A 119 0.53 -0.10 -5.11
N GLY A 120 0.49 -0.21 -6.44
CA GLY A 120 0.25 -1.49 -7.11
C GLY A 120 1.22 -2.58 -6.64
N TYR A 121 2.52 -2.31 -6.72
CA TYR A 121 3.55 -3.25 -6.29
C TYR A 121 3.52 -3.51 -4.78
N ASP A 122 3.30 -2.47 -3.96
CA ASP A 122 3.23 -2.62 -2.50
C ASP A 122 2.18 -3.66 -2.09
N PHE A 123 0.97 -3.52 -2.61
CA PHE A 123 -0.11 -4.45 -2.33
C PHE A 123 0.09 -5.81 -3.02
N GLY A 124 0.77 -5.85 -4.16
CA GLY A 124 1.22 -7.10 -4.76
C GLY A 124 2.12 -7.90 -3.82
N TYR A 125 3.16 -7.27 -3.26
CA TYR A 125 4.05 -7.94 -2.29
C TYR A 125 3.31 -8.32 -1.01
N LEU A 126 2.45 -7.45 -0.46
CA LEU A 126 1.67 -7.78 0.74
C LEU A 126 0.74 -8.97 0.50
N LEU A 127 0.05 -9.05 -0.65
CA LEU A 127 -0.77 -10.21 -0.98
C LEU A 127 0.06 -11.49 -1.16
N LYS A 128 1.22 -11.41 -1.83
CA LYS A 128 2.14 -12.54 -1.95
C LYS A 128 2.57 -13.06 -0.57
N VAL A 129 2.90 -12.14 0.34
CA VAL A 129 3.26 -12.48 1.73
C VAL A 129 2.09 -13.12 2.48
N LEU A 130 0.90 -12.53 2.41
CA LEU A 130 -0.28 -13.01 3.13
C LEU A 130 -0.81 -14.36 2.61
N THR A 131 -0.71 -14.60 1.31
CA THR A 131 -1.25 -15.81 0.68
C THR A 131 -0.24 -16.92 0.49
N CYS A 132 1.06 -16.63 0.64
CA CYS A 132 2.15 -17.57 0.37
C CYS A 132 2.01 -18.26 -1.00
N SER A 133 1.44 -17.54 -1.97
CA SER A 133 1.04 -18.07 -3.27
C SER A 133 1.46 -17.13 -4.39
N LEU A 134 1.51 -17.65 -5.62
CA LEU A 134 1.69 -16.82 -6.81
C LEU A 134 0.53 -15.84 -6.96
N MET A 135 0.84 -14.67 -7.51
CA MET A 135 -0.14 -13.63 -7.79
C MET A 135 -1.22 -14.13 -8.77
N PRO A 136 -2.50 -13.72 -8.60
CA PRO A 136 -3.59 -14.16 -9.46
C PRO A 136 -3.33 -13.92 -10.95
N ALA A 137 -3.87 -14.78 -11.81
CA ALA A 137 -3.55 -14.68 -13.23
C ALA A 137 -4.21 -13.47 -13.89
N ASP A 138 -5.43 -13.16 -13.45
CA ASP A 138 -6.26 -12.08 -13.94
C ASP A 138 -6.30 -10.90 -12.97
N GLU A 139 -6.30 -9.68 -13.51
CA GLU A 139 -6.35 -8.43 -12.73
C GLU A 139 -7.62 -8.36 -11.85
N THR A 140 -8.74 -8.92 -12.34
CA THR A 140 -10.00 -8.97 -11.58
C THR A 140 -9.87 -9.82 -10.31
N GLU A 141 -9.28 -11.02 -10.42
CA GLU A 141 -9.07 -11.93 -9.28
C GLU A 141 -8.11 -11.31 -8.26
N PHE A 142 -7.09 -10.58 -8.73
CA PHE A 142 -6.22 -9.79 -7.85
C PHE A 142 -7.02 -8.78 -7.03
N PHE A 143 -7.92 -8.01 -7.65
CA PHE A 143 -8.74 -7.04 -6.90
C PHE A 143 -9.77 -7.70 -5.99
N GLU A 144 -10.29 -8.88 -6.31
CA GLU A 144 -11.17 -9.64 -5.41
C GLU A 144 -10.41 -10.10 -4.16
N LEU A 145 -9.21 -10.65 -4.34
CA LEU A 145 -8.34 -11.06 -3.25
C LEU A 145 -7.87 -9.86 -2.43
N LEU A 146 -7.45 -8.78 -3.09
CA LEU A 146 -7.01 -7.54 -2.45
C LEU A 146 -8.06 -7.00 -1.49
N ARG A 147 -9.32 -6.92 -1.93
CA ARG A 147 -10.42 -6.40 -1.11
C ARG A 147 -10.74 -7.28 0.09
N THR A 148 -10.48 -8.59 -0.01
CA THR A 148 -10.65 -9.50 1.12
C THR A 148 -9.68 -9.12 2.25
N TYR A 149 -8.39 -8.95 1.92
CA TYR A 149 -7.37 -8.62 2.91
C TYR A 149 -7.32 -7.15 3.31
N PHE A 150 -7.66 -6.24 2.39
CA PHE A 150 -7.56 -4.80 2.53
C PHE A 150 -8.86 -4.12 2.07
N PRO A 151 -9.93 -4.16 2.87
CA PRO A 151 -11.23 -3.65 2.46
C PRO A 151 -11.25 -2.15 2.16
N CYS A 152 -10.43 -1.38 2.88
CA CYS A 152 -10.35 0.07 2.74
C CYS A 152 -8.94 0.53 2.36
N ILE A 153 -8.75 0.91 1.09
CA ILE A 153 -7.50 1.48 0.58
C ILE A 153 -7.77 2.86 -0.02
N TYR A 154 -6.92 3.84 0.29
CA TYR A 154 -6.80 5.09 -0.45
C TYR A 154 -5.38 5.28 -0.98
N ASP A 155 -5.24 5.24 -2.31
CA ASP A 155 -3.97 5.53 -2.98
C ASP A 155 -3.89 7.03 -3.29
N ILE A 156 -2.98 7.74 -2.61
CA ILE A 156 -2.77 9.19 -2.77
C ILE A 156 -2.55 9.55 -4.24
N LYS A 157 -1.78 8.74 -4.99
CA LYS A 157 -1.50 9.00 -6.41
C LYS A 157 -2.77 8.94 -7.26
N TYR A 158 -3.74 8.11 -6.86
CA TYR A 158 -5.06 8.10 -7.47
C TYR A 158 -5.90 9.33 -7.06
N LEU A 159 -5.92 9.68 -5.78
CA LEU A 159 -6.65 10.86 -5.26
C LEU A 159 -6.20 12.16 -5.95
N MET A 160 -4.90 12.31 -6.19
CA MET A 160 -4.31 13.47 -6.88
C MET A 160 -4.91 13.76 -8.26
N LYS A 161 -5.53 12.78 -8.93
CA LYS A 161 -6.24 13.03 -10.21
C LYS A 161 -7.35 14.08 -10.06
N SER A 162 -7.87 14.27 -8.85
CA SER A 162 -8.88 15.28 -8.53
C SER A 162 -8.30 16.56 -7.89
N CYS A 163 -7.00 16.61 -7.62
CA CYS A 163 -6.31 17.76 -7.04
C CYS A 163 -5.65 18.57 -8.15
N LYS A 164 -6.23 19.72 -8.50
CA LYS A 164 -5.60 20.63 -9.47
C LYS A 164 -4.24 21.07 -8.90
N ASN A 165 -3.19 20.92 -9.70
CA ASN A 165 -1.79 21.31 -9.43
C ASN A 165 -0.89 20.29 -8.71
N LEU A 166 -1.40 19.19 -8.15
CA LEU A 166 -0.52 18.16 -7.58
C LEU A 166 -0.04 17.18 -8.67
N LYS A 167 1.28 17.10 -8.86
CA LYS A 167 1.95 16.20 -9.82
C LYS A 167 3.28 15.72 -9.22
N GLY A 168 3.90 14.70 -9.83
CA GLY A 168 5.21 14.21 -9.37
C GLY A 168 5.13 13.01 -8.41
N GLY A 169 6.28 12.62 -7.85
CA GLY A 169 6.44 11.55 -6.88
C GLY A 169 6.03 11.97 -5.47
N LEU A 170 6.16 11.05 -4.50
CA LEU A 170 5.78 11.29 -3.10
C LEU A 170 6.50 12.51 -2.51
N GLN A 171 7.81 12.65 -2.80
CA GLN A 171 8.60 13.77 -2.31
C GLN A 171 8.13 15.11 -2.89
N ASP A 172 7.86 15.17 -4.20
CA ASP A 172 7.40 16.41 -4.86
C ASP A 172 6.10 16.93 -4.21
N ILE A 173 5.18 16.02 -3.89
CA ILE A 173 3.89 16.38 -3.29
C ILE A 173 4.06 16.77 -1.82
N ALA A 174 4.94 16.09 -1.08
CA ALA A 174 5.25 16.48 0.28
C ALA A 174 5.83 17.90 0.32
N ASP A 175 6.73 18.23 -0.61
CA ASP A 175 7.31 19.57 -0.72
C ASP A 175 6.24 20.63 -1.09
N ASP A 176 5.39 20.35 -2.07
CA ASP A 176 4.27 21.23 -2.46
C ASP A 176 3.29 21.49 -1.30
N LEU A 177 3.06 20.48 -0.45
CA LEU A 177 2.18 20.56 0.71
C LEU A 177 2.89 21.01 2.00
N GLN A 178 4.18 21.34 1.92
CA GLN A 178 5.03 21.77 3.03
C GLN A 178 5.08 20.74 4.17
N VAL A 179 5.12 19.46 3.82
CA VAL A 179 5.25 18.33 4.73
C VAL A 179 6.73 17.92 4.80
N ALA A 180 7.34 18.08 5.96
CA ALA A 180 8.74 17.72 6.17
C ALA A 180 8.90 16.20 6.32
N ARG A 181 9.87 15.63 5.61
CA ARG A 181 10.28 14.23 5.79
C ARG A 181 11.01 14.03 7.11
N ILE A 182 10.73 12.91 7.77
CA ILE A 182 11.45 12.43 8.95
C ILE A 182 12.01 11.05 8.63
N GLY A 183 13.33 10.91 8.70
CA GLY A 183 14.03 9.68 8.35
C GLY A 183 14.63 9.69 6.94
N PRO A 184 15.35 8.62 6.56
CA PRO A 184 16.03 8.51 5.27
C PRO A 184 15.03 8.40 4.11
N GLN A 185 15.29 9.08 3.00
CA GLN A 185 14.47 8.92 1.78
C GLN A 185 14.74 7.56 1.14
N HIS A 186 13.72 6.95 0.51
CA HIS A 186 13.80 5.61 -0.10
C HIS A 186 14.14 4.52 0.92
N GLN A 187 13.49 4.62 2.09
CA GLN A 187 13.34 3.51 3.01
C GLN A 187 11.89 3.47 3.46
N ALA A 188 11.32 2.26 3.47
CA ALA A 188 9.88 2.09 3.58
C ALA A 188 9.28 2.75 4.83
N GLY A 189 10.00 2.76 5.97
CA GLY A 189 9.54 3.40 7.20
C GLY A 189 9.30 4.90 7.01
N SER A 190 10.34 5.63 6.63
CA SER A 190 10.30 7.08 6.37
C SER A 190 9.29 7.42 5.26
N ASP A 191 9.26 6.65 4.18
CA ASP A 191 8.33 6.84 3.08
C ASP A 191 6.87 6.57 3.50
N SER A 192 6.61 5.60 4.38
CA SER A 192 5.28 5.37 4.96
C SER A 192 4.83 6.51 5.87
N LEU A 193 5.74 7.12 6.63
CA LEU A 193 5.43 8.27 7.49
C LEU A 193 5.15 9.52 6.64
N LEU A 194 5.93 9.73 5.58
CA LEU A 194 5.70 10.81 4.63
C LEU A 194 4.37 10.61 3.87
N THR A 195 4.04 9.37 3.51
CA THR A 195 2.75 9.00 2.91
C THR A 195 1.60 9.36 3.84
N CYS A 196 1.67 8.94 5.11
CA CYS A 196 0.64 9.21 6.11
C CYS A 196 0.42 10.73 6.31
N THR A 197 1.50 11.47 6.59
CA THR A 197 1.41 12.92 6.86
C THR A 197 0.97 13.72 5.63
N THR A 198 1.45 13.35 4.44
CA THR A 198 1.01 13.92 3.16
C THR A 198 -0.47 13.65 2.90
N PHE A 199 -0.98 12.46 3.19
CA PHE A 199 -2.41 12.15 3.02
C PHE A 199 -3.30 13.06 3.85
N PHE A 200 -3.01 13.22 5.15
CA PHE A 200 -3.83 14.07 6.02
C PHE A 200 -3.76 15.54 5.60
N LYS A 201 -2.58 16.02 5.20
CA LYS A 201 -2.44 17.39 4.67
C LYS A 201 -3.22 17.60 3.38
N MET A 202 -3.16 16.64 2.46
CA MET A 202 -3.91 16.67 1.21
C MET A 202 -5.42 16.61 1.47
N ARG A 203 -5.87 15.74 2.39
CA ARG A 203 -7.28 15.60 2.80
C ARG A 203 -7.84 16.92 3.33
N GLN A 204 -7.08 17.61 4.18
CA GLN A 204 -7.44 18.93 4.71
C GLN A 204 -7.58 19.97 3.59
N MET A 205 -6.60 20.04 2.66
CA MET A 205 -6.51 21.11 1.69
C MET A 205 -7.43 20.96 0.47
N PHE A 206 -7.67 19.72 0.01
CA PHE A 206 -8.35 19.46 -1.27
C PHE A 206 -9.69 18.74 -1.11
N PHE A 207 -9.99 18.22 0.08
CA PHE A 207 -11.15 17.34 0.30
C PHE A 207 -12.00 17.74 1.51
N GLU A 208 -11.79 18.93 2.08
CA GLU A 208 -12.61 19.42 3.22
C GLU A 208 -12.67 18.39 4.37
N ASP A 209 -11.55 17.73 4.65
CA ASP A 209 -11.41 16.67 5.64
C ASP A 209 -12.23 15.38 5.40
N ARG A 210 -12.85 15.24 4.21
CA ARG A 210 -13.70 14.09 3.85
C ARG A 210 -13.38 13.52 2.46
N ILE A 211 -13.00 12.24 2.43
CA ILE A 211 -12.84 11.50 1.16
C ILE A 211 -14.16 10.81 0.79
N ASP A 212 -14.52 10.86 -0.51
CA ASP A 212 -15.68 10.16 -1.06
C ASP A 212 -15.34 8.71 -1.43
N ASP A 213 -15.89 7.77 -0.66
CA ASP A 213 -15.66 6.33 -0.84
C ASP A 213 -16.12 5.81 -2.19
N GLN A 214 -17.23 6.34 -2.74
CA GLN A 214 -17.73 5.91 -4.06
C GLN A 214 -16.72 6.17 -5.18
N LYS A 215 -15.87 7.17 -4.98
CA LYS A 215 -14.93 7.65 -6.00
C LYS A 215 -13.51 7.17 -5.78
N TYR A 216 -13.07 6.97 -4.54
CA TYR A 216 -11.66 6.76 -4.21
C TYR A 216 -11.34 5.45 -3.49
N LEU A 217 -12.32 4.78 -2.88
CA LEU A 217 -12.06 3.58 -2.09
C LEU A 217 -11.65 2.39 -2.98
N GLY A 218 -10.52 1.76 -2.65
CA GLY A 218 -10.05 0.53 -3.29
C GLY A 218 -9.47 0.71 -4.70
N TYR A 219 -9.25 1.94 -5.17
CA TYR A 219 -8.61 2.21 -6.45
C TYR A 219 -7.09 2.37 -6.29
N LEU A 220 -6.33 1.53 -7.01
CA LEU A 220 -4.87 1.65 -7.10
C LEU A 220 -4.47 2.41 -8.37
N TYR A 221 -3.47 3.28 -8.27
CA TYR A 221 -3.00 4.02 -9.44
C TYR A 221 -2.35 3.07 -10.48
N GLY A 222 -2.71 3.23 -11.75
CA GLY A 222 -2.11 2.48 -12.86
C GLY A 222 -2.78 1.13 -13.17
N LEU A 223 -3.72 0.69 -12.32
CA LEU A 223 -4.49 -0.55 -12.45
C LEU A 223 -6.00 -0.25 -12.60
N LYS A 224 -6.76 -1.23 -13.10
CA LYS A 224 -8.19 -1.11 -13.38
C LYS A 224 -9.01 -1.91 -12.38
N CYS A 225 -9.70 -1.18 -11.51
CA CYS A 225 -10.72 -1.73 -10.62
C CYS A 225 -12.08 -1.76 -11.35
N SER A 226 -12.76 -2.91 -11.39
CA SER A 226 -14.09 -3.01 -12.01
C SER A 226 -15.17 -2.32 -11.15
N PRO A 227 -16.04 -1.46 -11.72
CA PRO A 227 -17.03 -0.68 -10.97
C PRO A 227 -18.08 -1.52 -10.23
N ASN A 228 -18.47 -2.67 -10.81
CA ASN A 228 -19.54 -3.51 -10.27
C ASN A 228 -19.20 -4.11 -8.88
N SER A 229 -17.93 -4.19 -8.52
CA SER A 229 -17.52 -4.68 -7.19
C SER A 229 -17.65 -3.60 -6.10
N ILE A 230 -17.74 -2.31 -6.46
CA ILE A 230 -17.70 -1.18 -5.52
C ILE A 230 -19.09 -0.83 -4.97
N GLN A 231 -20.15 -1.07 -5.76
CA GLN A 231 -21.54 -0.90 -5.31
C GLN A 231 -21.93 -1.85 -4.16
N ALA A 232 -21.31 -3.04 -4.10
CA ALA A 232 -21.50 -3.97 -2.99
C ALA A 232 -20.91 -3.43 -1.67
N ILE A 233 -19.76 -2.76 -1.74
CA ILE A 233 -19.03 -2.24 -0.56
C ILE A 233 -19.78 -1.06 0.05
N THR A 234 -20.19 -0.09 -0.76
CA THR A 234 -20.94 1.07 -0.26
C THR A 234 -22.27 0.69 0.37
N SER A 235 -22.87 -0.42 -0.06
CA SER A 235 -24.10 -0.94 0.54
C SER A 235 -23.84 -1.66 1.88
N ALA A 236 -22.70 -2.36 2.02
CA ALA A 236 -22.33 -3.08 3.24
C ALA A 236 -21.84 -2.13 4.35
N THR A 237 -21.01 -1.14 4.03
CA THR A 237 -20.53 -0.14 5.01
C THR A 237 -21.64 0.81 5.47
N HIS A 238 -22.62 1.12 4.60
CA HIS A 238 -23.84 1.82 5.03
C HIS A 238 -24.71 0.98 5.98
N HIS A 239 -24.76 -0.34 5.80
CA HIS A 239 -25.55 -1.20 6.68
C HIS A 239 -24.94 -1.30 8.09
N LEU A 240 -23.61 -1.40 8.19
CA LEU A 240 -22.89 -1.43 9.47
C LEU A 240 -22.95 -0.10 10.24
N SER A 241 -23.10 1.04 9.55
CA SER A 241 -23.20 2.36 10.20
C SER A 241 -24.61 2.76 10.64
N ILE A 242 -25.66 2.03 10.22
CA ILE A 242 -27.04 2.31 10.61
C ILE A 242 -27.44 1.56 11.90
N ASP A 243 -26.82 0.42 12.20
CA ASP A 243 -27.20 -0.42 13.35
C ASP A 243 -26.71 0.10 14.72
N ASP A 244 -25.73 1.01 14.76
CA ASP A 244 -25.23 1.60 16.01
C ASP A 244 -26.10 2.76 16.56
N HIS A 245 -27.02 3.30 15.75
CA HIS A 245 -27.90 4.39 16.18
C HIS A 245 -29.31 3.95 16.63
N LEU A 246 -29.68 2.68 16.46
CA LEU A 246 -31.01 2.17 16.81
C LEU A 246 -31.11 1.50 18.19
N ASN A 247 -29.98 1.18 18.85
CA ASN A 247 -29.98 0.50 20.17
C ASN A 247 -29.79 1.40 21.40
N LYS A 248 -29.80 2.74 21.26
CA LYS A 248 -29.77 3.68 22.41
C LYS A 248 -31.06 4.47 22.64
N ALA A 249 -32.12 4.22 21.88
CA ALA A 249 -33.39 4.97 22.00
C ALA A 249 -34.55 4.21 22.67
N ASN A 250 -34.38 2.95 23.09
CA ASN A 250 -35.43 2.19 23.78
C ASN A 250 -34.88 1.40 24.97
N GLY A 251 -34.71 2.09 26.09
CA GLY A 251 -34.46 1.47 27.40
C GLY A 251 -35.06 2.36 28.49
N LYS A 252 -36.26 2.00 28.92
CA LYS A 252 -36.88 2.49 30.17
C LYS A 252 -36.05 2.07 31.37
#